data_AF-K1RXC5-F1
#
_entry.id   AF-K1RXC5-F1
#
_cell.length_a   1.000
_cell.length_b   1.000
_cell.length_c   1.000
_cell.angle_alpha   90.00
_cell.angle_beta   90.00
_cell.angle_gamma   90.00
#
_symmetry.space_group_name_H-M   'P 1'
#
loop_
_entity.id
_entity.type
_entity.pdbx_description
1 polymer ?
#
loop_
_entity_poly.entity_id
_entity_poly.type
_entity_poly.pdbx_seq_one_letter_code
_entity_poly.pdbx_strand_id
1 'polypeptide(L)'
;MGLSVVGLGIIGISVIFIILNATGEVTTDAVSILTGFSLGASSIALFARVGGGIYTKAADVGADLVGKVEAGIPEDDPRNPAVIADNVGDNVGDVAGMGADLFESYVGALVSAITLGLVATNIGSASHFMAALFPLVIAGVGIVASVIATFFVRGKDGSDPQKALNAGEYTATALVIIASAILSNTFFGNFNAFIAIIAGLVVGTIIGKVTEMYTSEKYK
;
A
#
# COMPACT_ATOMS: atom_id res chain seq x y z
N MET A 1 1.54 8.13 -8.00
CA MET A 1 2.30 7.37 -6.98
C MET A 1 1.67 6.00 -6.71
N GLY A 2 0.44 5.90 -6.19
CA GLY A 2 -0.16 4.61 -5.77
C GLY A 2 -0.08 3.48 -6.81
N LEU A 3 -0.50 3.73 -8.06
CA LEU A 3 -0.41 2.74 -9.15
C LEU A 3 1.04 2.29 -9.46
N SER A 4 2.02 3.19 -9.31
CA SER A 4 3.44 2.85 -9.51
C SER A 4 3.93 1.92 -8.41
N VAL A 5 3.57 2.21 -7.15
CA VAL A 5 3.94 1.39 -5.98
C VAL A 5 3.39 -0.03 -6.11
N VAL A 6 2.07 -0.17 -6.28
CA VAL A 6 1.44 -1.50 -6.39
C VAL A 6 1.83 -2.21 -7.68
N GLY A 7 1.97 -1.48 -8.80
CA GLY A 7 2.35 -2.02 -10.09
C GLY A 7 3.77 -2.60 -10.08
N LEU A 8 4.75 -1.84 -9.57
CA LEU A 8 6.12 -2.33 -9.42
C LEU A 8 6.19 -3.51 -8.45
N GLY A 9 5.38 -3.51 -7.38
CA GLY A 9 5.29 -4.61 -6.43
C GLY A 9 4.81 -5.92 -7.08
N ILE A 10 3.68 -5.87 -7.80
CA ILE A 10 3.18 -7.05 -8.52
C ILE A 10 4.16 -7.48 -9.61
N ILE A 11 4.70 -6.56 -10.39
CA ILE A 11 5.64 -6.90 -11.47
C ILE A 11 6.87 -7.59 -10.88
N GLY A 12 7.45 -7.05 -9.80
CA GLY A 12 8.61 -7.64 -9.13
C GLY A 12 8.35 -9.07 -8.67
N ILE A 13 7.24 -9.30 -7.95
CA ILE A 13 6.87 -10.65 -7.48
C ILE A 13 6.57 -11.58 -8.66
N SER A 14 5.85 -11.10 -9.68
CA SER A 14 5.48 -11.90 -10.85
C SER A 14 6.70 -12.32 -11.67
N VAL A 15 7.68 -11.43 -11.86
CA VAL A 15 8.92 -11.74 -12.55
C VAL A 15 9.70 -12.82 -11.80
N ILE A 16 9.83 -12.68 -10.47
CA ILE A 16 10.47 -13.70 -9.64
C ILE A 16 9.74 -15.04 -9.79
N PHE A 17 8.41 -15.04 -9.72
CA PHE A 17 7.60 -16.25 -9.85
C PHE A 17 7.74 -16.93 -11.23
N ILE A 18 7.77 -16.14 -12.32
CA ILE A 18 7.98 -16.64 -13.68
C ILE A 18 9.38 -17.25 -13.84
N ILE A 19 10.42 -16.57 -13.35
CA ILE A 19 11.80 -17.08 -13.43
C ILE A 19 11.91 -18.40 -12.66
N LEU A 20 11.36 -18.46 -11.45
CA LEU A 20 11.40 -19.67 -10.63
C LEU A 20 10.73 -20.85 -11.33
N ASN A 21 9.54 -20.63 -11.90
CA ASN A 21 8.80 -21.64 -12.64
C ASN A 21 9.50 -22.06 -13.96
N ALA A 22 10.33 -21.18 -14.55
CA ALA A 22 11.12 -21.51 -15.74
C ALA A 22 12.39 -22.31 -15.40
N THR A 23 12.96 -22.11 -14.21
CA THR A 23 14.20 -22.77 -13.76
C THR A 23 13.98 -24.07 -12.97
N GLY A 24 12.75 -24.36 -12.54
CA GLY A 24 12.38 -25.57 -11.79
C GLY A 24 10.91 -25.54 -11.33
N GLU A 25 10.49 -26.51 -10.52
CA GLU A 25 9.17 -26.44 -9.86
C GLU A 25 9.18 -25.34 -8.79
N VAL A 26 8.02 -24.72 -8.54
CA VAL A 26 7.83 -23.80 -7.42
C VAL A 26 7.90 -24.61 -6.12
N THR A 27 9.10 -24.77 -5.58
CA THR A 27 9.39 -25.51 -4.33
C THR A 27 9.54 -24.54 -3.15
N THR A 28 9.91 -25.07 -1.98
CA THR A 28 10.26 -24.30 -0.78
C THR A 28 11.34 -23.24 -1.02
N ASP A 29 12.22 -23.42 -2.01
CA ASP A 29 13.26 -22.44 -2.33
C ASP A 29 12.67 -21.14 -2.90
N ALA A 30 11.50 -21.22 -3.56
CA ALA A 30 10.75 -20.05 -4.02
C ALA A 30 10.33 -19.15 -2.86
N VAL A 31 9.95 -19.74 -1.72
CA VAL A 31 9.59 -19.00 -0.49
C VAL A 31 10.79 -18.23 0.02
N SER A 32 11.97 -18.85 0.10
CA SER A 32 13.18 -18.18 0.57
C SER A 32 13.58 -17.00 -0.33
N ILE A 33 13.45 -17.15 -1.65
CA ILE A 33 13.76 -16.08 -2.61
C ILE A 33 12.76 -14.93 -2.52
N LEU A 34 11.45 -15.23 -2.46
CA LEU A 34 10.40 -14.22 -2.27
C LEU A 34 10.54 -13.49 -0.93
N THR A 35 10.92 -14.21 0.13
CA THR A 35 11.21 -13.62 1.44
C THR A 35 12.42 -12.68 1.36
N GLY A 36 13.46 -13.06 0.61
CA GLY A 36 14.62 -12.19 0.34
C GLY A 36 14.23 -10.90 -0.39
N PHE A 37 13.33 -10.97 -1.37
CA PHE A 37 12.78 -9.79 -2.04
C PHE A 37 12.02 -8.89 -1.06
N SER A 38 11.14 -9.46 -0.23
CA SER A 38 10.43 -8.71 0.82
C SER A 38 11.40 -8.06 1.80
N LEU A 39 12.43 -8.77 2.26
CA LEU A 39 13.45 -8.25 3.17
C LEU A 39 14.21 -7.06 2.55
N GLY A 40 14.54 -7.15 1.26
CA GLY A 40 15.16 -6.06 0.52
C GLY A 40 14.26 -4.83 0.46
N ALA A 41 12.96 -5.01 0.16
CA ALA A 41 11.98 -3.95 0.19
C ALA A 41 11.91 -3.26 1.56
N SER A 42 11.85 -4.05 2.65
CA SER A 42 11.80 -3.51 4.01
C SER A 42 13.07 -2.77 4.42
N SER A 43 14.22 -3.27 4.01
CA SER A 43 15.50 -2.63 4.30
C SER A 43 15.59 -1.24 3.66
N ILE A 44 15.22 -1.13 2.38
CA ILE A 44 15.24 0.16 1.68
C ILE A 44 14.16 1.11 2.20
N ALA A 45 12.94 0.61 2.47
CA ALA A 45 11.86 1.41 3.03
C ALA A 45 12.24 2.01 4.39
N LEU A 46 12.90 1.24 5.26
CA LEU A 46 13.40 1.72 6.55
C LEU A 46 14.33 2.94 6.37
N PHE A 47 15.35 2.82 5.51
CA PHE A 47 16.29 3.92 5.29
C PHE A 47 15.64 5.13 4.60
N ALA A 48 14.77 4.90 3.61
CA ALA A 48 14.07 5.97 2.92
C ALA A 48 13.15 6.75 3.88
N ARG A 49 12.40 6.05 4.73
CA ARG A 49 11.47 6.67 5.68
C ARG A 49 12.19 7.38 6.82
N VAL A 50 13.21 6.75 7.41
CA VAL A 50 13.98 7.37 8.49
C VAL A 50 14.79 8.56 7.97
N GLY A 51 15.48 8.40 6.85
CA GLY A 51 16.27 9.47 6.24
C GLY A 51 15.42 10.66 5.80
N GLY A 52 14.34 10.39 5.05
CA GLY A 52 13.41 11.43 4.62
C GLY A 52 12.65 12.08 5.77
N GLY A 53 12.25 11.28 6.78
CA GLY A 53 11.57 11.76 7.98
C GLY A 53 12.44 12.71 8.82
N ILE A 54 13.72 12.36 9.01
CA ILE A 54 14.68 13.24 9.70
C ILE A 54 14.85 14.55 8.92
N TYR A 55 15.01 14.46 7.60
CA TYR A 55 15.19 15.63 6.75
C TYR A 55 13.98 16.58 6.82
N THR A 56 12.78 16.06 6.56
CA THR A 56 11.56 16.87 6.51
C THR A 56 11.24 17.47 7.87
N LYS A 57 11.29 16.69 8.96
CA LYS A 57 10.90 17.20 10.28
C LYS A 57 11.94 18.12 10.91
N ALA A 58 13.22 18.00 10.55
CA ALA A 58 14.21 18.99 10.94
C ALA A 58 13.98 20.34 10.23
N ALA A 59 13.60 20.31 8.95
CA ALA A 59 13.35 21.50 8.16
C ALA A 59 12.04 22.20 8.55
N ASP A 60 10.93 21.46 8.61
CA ASP A 60 9.58 21.87 9.01
C ASP A 60 9.61 22.58 10.38
N VAL A 61 10.10 21.89 11.42
CA VAL A 61 10.18 22.45 12.78
C VAL A 61 11.08 23.70 12.84
N GLY A 62 12.18 23.72 12.09
CA GLY A 62 13.09 24.87 12.04
C GLY A 62 12.47 26.08 11.34
N ALA A 63 11.79 25.84 10.21
CA ALA A 63 11.12 26.87 9.42
C ALA A 63 9.98 27.50 10.22
N ASP A 64 9.15 26.67 10.86
CA ASP A 64 7.97 27.11 11.58
C ASP A 64 8.29 27.84 12.88
N LEU A 65 9.21 27.33 13.70
CA LEU A 65 9.53 27.97 14.98
C LEU A 65 10.15 29.35 14.76
N VAL A 66 11.18 29.44 13.91
CA VAL A 66 11.86 30.72 13.69
C VAL A 66 11.00 31.67 12.86
N GLY A 67 10.28 31.16 11.86
CA GLY A 67 9.42 31.96 10.99
C GLY A 67 8.18 32.50 11.72
N LYS A 68 7.32 31.59 12.19
CA LYS A 68 6.01 31.95 12.75
C LYS A 68 6.12 32.50 14.17
N VAL A 69 6.94 31.89 15.02
CA VAL A 69 6.97 32.20 16.47
C VAL A 69 7.96 33.32 16.81
N GLU A 70 9.18 33.29 16.26
CA GLU A 70 10.21 34.28 16.60
C GLU A 70 10.15 35.53 15.72
N ALA A 71 10.15 35.36 14.40
CA ALA A 71 10.19 36.47 13.44
C ALA A 71 8.80 37.04 13.11
N GLY A 72 7.73 36.31 13.42
CA GLY A 72 6.35 36.71 13.13
C GLY A 72 6.04 36.87 11.65
N ILE A 73 6.78 36.16 10.79
CA ILE A 73 6.52 36.11 9.34
C ILE A 73 5.56 34.97 9.02
N PRO A 74 4.82 35.04 7.90
CA PRO A 74 3.94 33.96 7.47
C PRO A 74 4.65 32.61 7.29
N GLU A 75 3.86 31.54 7.33
CA GLU A 75 4.26 30.21 6.88
C GLU A 75 4.73 30.25 5.42
N ASP A 76 5.72 29.42 5.07
CA ASP A 76 6.30 29.33 3.73
C ASP A 76 6.79 30.66 3.14
N ASP A 77 7.15 31.62 4.00
CA ASP A 77 7.61 32.92 3.54
C ASP A 77 8.97 32.80 2.81
N PRO A 78 9.12 33.36 1.60
CA PRO A 78 10.35 33.24 0.81
C PRO A 78 11.58 33.88 1.45
N ARG A 79 11.41 34.70 2.51
CA ARG A 79 12.50 35.27 3.30
C ARG A 79 13.11 34.26 4.28
N ASN A 80 12.38 33.20 4.61
CA ASN A 80 12.85 32.15 5.51
C ASN A 80 13.71 31.13 4.72
N PRO A 81 15.02 31.02 5.02
CA PRO A 81 15.92 30.14 4.27
C PRO A 81 15.60 28.65 4.43
N ALA A 82 14.83 28.26 5.45
CA ALA A 82 14.46 26.87 5.71
C ALA A 82 13.30 26.37 4.82
N VAL A 83 12.51 27.27 4.22
CA VAL A 83 11.29 26.90 3.47
C VAL A 83 11.59 26.01 2.25
N ILE A 84 12.73 26.21 1.58
CA ILE A 84 13.13 25.33 0.48
C ILE A 84 13.43 23.92 1.00
N ALA A 85 14.10 23.80 2.14
CA ALA A 85 14.39 22.49 2.73
C ALA A 85 13.11 21.82 3.23
N ASP A 86 12.14 22.58 3.72
CA ASP A 86 10.84 22.08 4.16
C ASP A 86 10.05 21.44 3.00
N ASN A 87 9.86 22.22 1.94
CA ASN A 87 9.16 21.76 0.72
C ASN A 87 9.90 20.60 0.01
N VAL A 88 11.24 20.57 0.05
CA VAL A 88 12.02 19.41 -0.40
C VAL A 88 11.76 18.21 0.52
N GLY A 89 11.69 18.45 1.82
CA GLY A 89 11.37 17.47 2.84
C GLY A 89 10.06 16.76 2.59
N ASP A 90 9.00 17.48 2.26
CA ASP A 90 7.69 16.86 1.94
C ASP A 90 7.80 15.85 0.79
N ASN A 91 8.61 16.15 -0.22
CA ASN A 91 8.81 15.24 -1.35
C ASN A 91 9.70 14.04 -0.99
N VAL A 92 10.72 14.25 -0.15
CA VAL A 92 11.68 13.20 0.21
C VAL A 92 11.11 12.27 1.29
N GLY A 93 10.49 12.81 2.33
CA GLY A 93 9.88 12.08 3.43
C GLY A 93 8.48 11.61 3.10
N ASP A 94 7.56 12.56 2.93
CA ASP A 94 6.12 12.28 2.90
C ASP A 94 5.67 11.65 1.57
N VAL A 95 6.41 11.86 0.47
CA VAL A 95 6.16 11.18 -0.80
C VAL A 95 7.05 9.95 -0.99
N ALA A 96 8.38 10.11 -1.09
CA ALA A 96 9.26 8.99 -1.42
C ALA A 96 9.34 7.96 -0.27
N GLY A 97 9.46 8.42 0.97
CA GLY A 97 9.46 7.57 2.16
C GLY A 97 8.13 6.80 2.33
N MET A 98 6.99 7.49 2.22
CA MET A 98 5.66 6.85 2.26
C MET A 98 5.47 5.85 1.11
N GLY A 99 5.92 6.18 -0.09
CA GLY A 99 5.84 5.28 -1.25
C GLY A 99 6.60 3.98 -1.03
N ALA A 100 7.82 4.06 -0.47
CA ALA A 100 8.63 2.88 -0.15
C ALA A 100 8.02 2.04 0.99
N ASP A 101 7.43 2.69 2.00
CA ASP A 101 6.72 2.03 3.09
C ASP A 101 5.50 1.24 2.61
N LEU A 102 4.66 1.85 1.77
CA LEU A 102 3.51 1.17 1.18
C LEU A 102 3.92 0.04 0.23
N PHE A 103 5.02 0.22 -0.50
CA PHE A 103 5.58 -0.83 -1.36
C PHE A 103 5.98 -2.05 -0.55
N GLU A 104 6.74 -1.82 0.53
CA GLU A 104 7.19 -2.85 1.46
C GLU A 104 6.02 -3.62 2.06
N SER A 105 5.04 -2.92 2.63
CA SER A 105 3.93 -3.56 3.31
C SER A 105 3.07 -4.37 2.35
N TYR A 106 2.90 -3.87 1.13
CA TYR A 106 2.19 -4.57 0.07
C TYR A 106 2.92 -5.83 -0.40
N VAL A 107 4.21 -5.73 -0.69
CA VAL A 107 5.05 -6.88 -1.07
C VAL A 107 5.09 -7.92 0.04
N GLY A 108 5.28 -7.50 1.29
CA GLY A 108 5.33 -8.37 2.46
C GLY A 108 4.03 -9.14 2.69
N ALA A 109 2.88 -8.47 2.54
CA ALA A 109 1.57 -9.12 2.63
C ALA A 109 1.37 -10.18 1.52
N LEU A 110 1.74 -9.86 0.28
CA LEU A 110 1.63 -10.81 -0.84
C LEU A 110 2.57 -12.01 -0.66
N VAL A 111 3.84 -11.76 -0.32
CA VAL A 111 4.82 -12.83 -0.10
C VAL A 111 4.38 -13.74 1.04
N SER A 112 3.84 -13.17 2.12
CA SER A 112 3.31 -13.94 3.25
C SER A 112 2.11 -14.81 2.86
N ALA A 113 1.16 -14.27 2.08
CA ALA A 113 0.01 -15.02 1.59
C ALA A 113 0.43 -16.15 0.63
N ILE A 114 1.38 -15.89 -0.29
CA ILE A 114 1.94 -16.89 -1.21
C ILE A 114 2.63 -18.00 -0.41
N THR A 115 3.46 -17.62 0.55
CA THR A 115 4.20 -18.55 1.41
C THR A 115 3.25 -19.47 2.18
N LEU A 116 2.21 -18.90 2.78
CA LEU A 116 1.20 -19.68 3.49
C LEU A 116 0.46 -20.63 2.53
N GLY A 117 0.11 -20.18 1.33
CA GLY A 117 -0.53 -21.00 0.30
C GLY A 117 0.33 -22.19 -0.13
N LEU A 118 1.64 -21.98 -0.30
CA LEU A 118 2.60 -23.04 -0.65
C LEU A 118 2.78 -24.05 0.50
N VAL A 119 2.89 -23.58 1.75
CA VAL A 119 3.09 -24.46 2.91
C VAL A 119 1.81 -25.23 3.28
N ALA A 120 0.62 -24.62 3.11
CA ALA A 120 -0.65 -25.24 3.47
C ALA A 120 -1.14 -26.29 2.45
N THR A 121 -0.50 -26.41 1.30
CA THR A 121 -0.91 -27.33 0.23
C THR A 121 0.18 -28.37 -0.06
N ASN A 122 -0.22 -29.56 -0.49
CA ASN A 122 0.73 -30.61 -0.83
C ASN A 122 1.48 -30.26 -2.13
N ILE A 123 2.81 -30.28 -2.06
CA ILE A 123 3.72 -30.07 -3.20
C ILE A 123 3.34 -31.03 -4.35
N GLY A 124 3.23 -30.49 -5.58
CA GLY A 124 2.92 -31.26 -6.79
C GLY A 124 1.43 -31.43 -7.12
N SER A 125 0.52 -30.94 -6.28
CA SER A 125 -0.92 -30.90 -6.60
C SER A 125 -1.28 -29.68 -7.45
N ALA A 126 -2.31 -29.78 -8.30
CA ALA A 126 -2.85 -28.61 -9.03
C ALA A 126 -3.30 -27.49 -8.07
N SER A 127 -3.69 -27.85 -6.85
CA SER A 127 -4.00 -26.95 -5.74
C SER A 127 -2.80 -26.13 -5.25
N HIS A 128 -1.56 -26.62 -5.40
CA HIS A 128 -0.36 -25.94 -4.92
C HIS A 128 -0.05 -24.68 -5.73
N PHE A 129 -0.11 -24.78 -7.06
CA PHE A 129 0.06 -23.61 -7.93
C PHE A 129 -1.08 -22.60 -7.78
N MET A 130 -2.32 -23.08 -7.66
CA MET A 130 -3.49 -22.21 -7.49
C MET A 130 -3.47 -21.43 -6.18
N ALA A 131 -2.97 -22.05 -5.09
CA ALA A 131 -2.82 -21.38 -3.80
C ALA A 131 -1.76 -20.26 -3.83
N ALA A 132 -0.67 -20.46 -4.55
CA ALA A 132 0.36 -19.42 -4.74
C ALA A 132 -0.09 -18.31 -5.69
N LEU A 133 -0.88 -18.64 -6.71
CA LEU A 133 -1.37 -17.67 -7.70
C LEU A 133 -2.49 -16.79 -7.15
N PHE A 134 -3.33 -17.30 -6.25
CA PHE A 134 -4.52 -16.60 -5.76
C PHE A 134 -4.25 -15.19 -5.18
N PRO A 135 -3.25 -14.97 -4.30
CA PRO A 135 -2.92 -13.63 -3.81
C PRO A 135 -2.54 -12.65 -4.93
N LEU A 136 -1.82 -13.11 -5.96
CA LEU A 136 -1.43 -12.30 -7.12
C LEU A 136 -2.63 -11.91 -7.99
N VAL A 137 -3.59 -12.81 -8.14
CA VAL A 137 -4.83 -12.53 -8.90
C VAL A 137 -5.70 -11.52 -8.16
N ILE A 138 -5.87 -11.69 -6.84
CA ILE A 138 -6.59 -10.72 -5.99
C ILE A 138 -5.91 -9.34 -6.05
N ALA A 139 -4.58 -9.31 -5.98
CA ALA A 139 -3.78 -8.11 -6.14
C ALA A 139 -4.02 -7.42 -7.49
N GLY A 140 -3.96 -8.17 -8.60
CA GLY A 140 -4.22 -7.65 -9.94
C GLY A 140 -5.64 -7.10 -10.11
N VAL A 141 -6.65 -7.80 -9.58
CA VAL A 141 -8.03 -7.30 -9.58
C VAL A 141 -8.17 -6.05 -8.70
N GLY A 142 -7.45 -5.99 -7.57
CA GLY A 142 -7.37 -4.81 -6.72
C GLY A 142 -6.83 -3.58 -7.45
N ILE A 143 -5.83 -3.75 -8.32
CA ILE A 143 -5.33 -2.66 -9.18
C ILE A 143 -6.43 -2.18 -10.14
N VAL A 144 -7.09 -3.11 -10.84
CA VAL A 144 -8.18 -2.76 -11.77
C VAL A 144 -9.32 -2.06 -11.04
N ALA A 145 -9.72 -2.57 -9.87
CA ALA A 145 -10.73 -1.95 -9.02
C ALA A 145 -10.32 -0.53 -8.58
N SER A 146 -9.05 -0.35 -8.22
CA SER A 146 -8.50 0.97 -7.85
C SER A 146 -8.52 1.93 -9.03
N VAL A 147 -8.15 1.49 -10.23
CA VAL A 147 -8.24 2.29 -11.46
C VAL A 147 -9.68 2.71 -11.71
N ILE A 148 -10.64 1.79 -11.63
CA ILE A 148 -12.07 2.10 -11.79
C ILE A 148 -12.53 3.12 -10.73
N ALA A 149 -12.16 2.90 -9.47
CA ALA A 149 -12.52 3.76 -8.35
C ALA A 149 -11.99 5.20 -8.49
N THR A 150 -10.84 5.40 -9.14
CA THR A 150 -10.31 6.76 -9.37
C THR A 150 -11.29 7.64 -10.17
N PHE A 151 -12.10 7.07 -11.07
CA PHE A 151 -13.10 7.82 -11.83
C PHE A 151 -14.29 8.30 -10.98
N PHE A 152 -14.47 7.74 -9.78
CA PHE A 152 -15.50 8.11 -8.81
C PHE A 152 -15.01 9.14 -7.79
N VAL A 153 -13.69 9.39 -7.70
CA VAL A 153 -13.13 10.48 -6.90
C VAL A 153 -13.37 11.80 -7.63
N ARG A 154 -14.54 12.40 -7.40
CA ARG A 154 -14.93 13.67 -8.02
C ARG A 154 -15.22 14.71 -6.95
N GLY A 155 -14.39 15.75 -6.90
CA GLY A 155 -14.66 16.97 -6.13
C GLY A 155 -15.28 18.05 -7.02
N LYS A 156 -16.22 18.82 -6.48
CA LYS A 156 -16.62 20.13 -7.00
C LYS A 156 -16.04 21.24 -6.11
N ASP A 157 -15.92 22.45 -6.62
CA ASP A 157 -15.54 23.60 -5.81
C ASP A 157 -16.49 23.76 -4.62
N GLY A 158 -15.93 23.86 -3.40
CA GLY A 158 -16.68 23.92 -2.15
C GLY A 158 -17.21 22.58 -1.63
N SER A 159 -16.95 21.45 -2.32
CA SER A 159 -17.26 20.12 -1.81
C SER A 159 -16.17 19.61 -0.87
N ASP A 160 -16.55 18.72 0.05
CA ASP A 160 -15.65 18.12 1.03
C ASP A 160 -14.67 17.14 0.37
N PRO A 161 -13.36 17.45 0.31
CA PRO A 161 -12.37 16.57 -0.32
C PRO A 161 -12.31 15.19 0.36
N GLN A 162 -12.52 15.13 1.67
CA GLN A 162 -12.52 13.87 2.43
C GLN A 162 -13.62 12.93 1.95
N LYS A 163 -14.82 13.47 1.64
CA LYS A 163 -15.92 12.65 1.11
C LYS A 163 -15.62 12.12 -0.27
N ALA A 164 -14.95 12.91 -1.12
CA ALA A 164 -14.55 12.45 -2.45
C ALA A 164 -13.50 11.33 -2.37
N LEU A 165 -12.53 11.43 -1.47
CA LEU A 165 -11.53 10.39 -1.22
C LEU A 165 -12.19 9.11 -0.67
N ASN A 166 -13.05 9.23 0.35
CA ASN A 166 -13.80 8.12 0.93
C ASN A 166 -14.69 7.41 -0.14
N ALA A 167 -15.29 8.15 -1.07
CA ALA A 167 -16.08 7.57 -2.14
C ALA A 167 -15.24 6.69 -3.07
N GLY A 168 -14.01 7.10 -3.39
CA GLY A 168 -13.05 6.28 -4.13
C GLY A 168 -12.71 5.01 -3.37
N GLU A 169 -12.32 5.15 -2.09
CA GLU A 169 -11.97 4.01 -1.23
C GLU A 169 -13.11 2.98 -1.14
N TYR A 170 -14.33 3.40 -0.84
CA TYR A 170 -15.48 2.49 -0.72
C TYR A 170 -15.86 1.84 -2.04
N THR A 171 -15.70 2.55 -3.16
CA THR A 171 -15.93 1.97 -4.48
C THR A 171 -14.91 0.87 -4.75
N ALA A 172 -13.62 1.11 -4.49
CA ALA A 172 -12.58 0.09 -4.64
C ALA A 172 -12.84 -1.12 -3.73
N THR A 173 -13.15 -0.89 -2.45
CA THR A 173 -13.45 -1.93 -1.47
C THR A 173 -14.65 -2.78 -1.89
N ALA A 174 -15.75 -2.16 -2.34
CA ALA A 174 -16.92 -2.90 -2.82
C ALA A 174 -16.61 -3.79 -4.02
N LEU A 175 -15.84 -3.28 -5.00
CA LEU A 175 -15.41 -4.06 -6.16
C LEU A 175 -14.54 -5.26 -5.77
N VAL A 176 -13.61 -5.07 -4.83
CA VAL A 176 -12.74 -6.16 -4.33
C VAL A 176 -13.54 -7.20 -3.54
N ILE A 177 -14.56 -6.79 -2.75
CA ILE A 177 -15.45 -7.73 -2.07
C ILE A 177 -16.17 -8.63 -3.08
N ILE A 178 -16.75 -8.05 -4.13
CA ILE A 178 -17.47 -8.84 -5.15
C ILE A 178 -16.50 -9.79 -5.87
N ALA A 179 -15.34 -9.28 -6.28
CA ALA A 179 -14.36 -10.10 -6.98
C ALA A 179 -13.79 -11.22 -6.11
N SER A 180 -13.50 -10.95 -4.83
CA SER A 180 -12.96 -11.95 -3.92
C SER A 180 -13.97 -13.08 -3.63
N ALA A 181 -15.28 -12.81 -3.61
CA ALA A 181 -16.30 -13.84 -3.51
C ALA A 181 -16.26 -14.81 -4.70
N ILE A 182 -16.22 -14.26 -5.92
CA ILE A 182 -16.17 -15.03 -7.16
C ILE A 182 -14.87 -15.84 -7.24
N LEU A 183 -13.74 -15.19 -6.96
CA LEU A 183 -12.42 -15.81 -7.05
C LEU A 183 -12.22 -16.88 -5.98
N SER A 184 -12.66 -16.67 -4.74
CA SER A 184 -12.58 -17.68 -3.67
C SER A 184 -13.32 -18.96 -4.06
N ASN A 185 -14.55 -18.83 -4.56
CA ASN A 185 -15.34 -19.98 -4.99
C ASN A 185 -14.74 -20.66 -6.24
N THR A 186 -14.18 -19.89 -7.18
CA THR A 186 -13.60 -20.43 -8.42
C THR A 186 -12.27 -21.16 -8.17
N PHE A 187 -11.41 -20.65 -7.29
CA PHE A 187 -10.10 -21.23 -7.01
C PHE A 187 -10.15 -22.39 -6.01
N PHE A 188 -10.99 -22.28 -4.97
CA PHE A 188 -10.97 -23.22 -3.84
C PHE A 188 -12.30 -23.96 -3.62
N GLY A 189 -13.35 -23.65 -4.39
CA GLY A 189 -14.68 -24.24 -4.22
C GLY A 189 -15.35 -23.89 -2.89
N ASN A 190 -14.81 -22.92 -2.14
CA ASN A 190 -15.30 -22.50 -0.84
C ASN A 190 -15.09 -21.01 -0.62
N PHE A 191 -15.74 -20.47 0.42
CA PHE A 191 -15.70 -19.05 0.76
C PHE A 191 -14.72 -18.72 1.90
N ASN A 192 -13.84 -19.63 2.29
CA ASN A 192 -12.95 -19.40 3.44
C ASN A 192 -11.94 -18.27 3.16
N ALA A 193 -11.35 -18.25 1.96
CA ALA A 193 -10.45 -17.17 1.56
C ALA A 193 -11.18 -15.83 1.45
N PHE A 194 -12.42 -15.85 0.94
CA PHE A 194 -13.29 -14.67 0.91
C PHE A 194 -13.56 -14.10 2.31
N ILE A 195 -13.89 -14.94 3.30
CA ILE A 195 -14.12 -14.49 4.68
C ILE A 195 -12.86 -13.83 5.26
N ALA A 196 -11.68 -14.40 5.01
CA ALA A 196 -10.41 -13.81 5.45
C ALA A 196 -10.15 -12.44 4.81
N ILE A 197 -10.41 -12.29 3.51
CA ILE A 197 -10.26 -11.01 2.79
C ILE A 197 -11.25 -9.98 3.32
N ILE A 198 -12.54 -10.34 3.51
CA ILE A 198 -13.54 -9.44 4.08
C ILE A 198 -13.13 -8.96 5.46
N ALA A 199 -12.65 -9.86 6.32
CA ALA A 199 -12.22 -9.49 7.66
C ALA A 199 -11.12 -8.40 7.60
N GLY A 200 -10.13 -8.57 6.72
CA GLY A 200 -9.09 -7.57 6.49
C GLY A 200 -9.64 -6.23 5.97
N LEU A 201 -10.54 -6.26 4.98
CA LEU A 201 -11.15 -5.05 4.40
C LEU A 201 -12.01 -4.28 5.41
N VAL A 202 -12.79 -5.00 6.23
CA VAL A 202 -13.60 -4.41 7.31
C VAL A 202 -12.70 -3.76 8.35
N VAL A 203 -11.65 -4.45 8.80
CA VAL A 203 -10.68 -3.90 9.76
C VAL A 203 -9.99 -2.66 9.19
N GLY A 204 -9.53 -2.70 7.93
CA GLY A 204 -8.90 -1.55 7.27
C GLY A 204 -9.85 -0.34 7.18
N THR A 205 -11.11 -0.57 6.81
CA THR A 205 -12.13 0.49 6.74
C THR A 205 -12.42 1.09 8.13
N ILE A 206 -12.48 0.25 9.17
CA ILE A 206 -12.67 0.70 10.55
C ILE A 206 -11.49 1.56 11.00
N ILE A 207 -10.25 1.12 10.74
CA ILE A 207 -9.04 1.90 11.06
C ILE A 207 -9.12 3.26 10.37
N GLY A 208 -9.40 3.31 9.07
CA GLY A 208 -9.53 4.57 8.32
C GLY A 208 -10.59 5.50 8.91
N LYS A 209 -11.76 4.97 9.29
CA LYS A 209 -12.82 5.77 9.92
C LYS A 209 -12.48 6.27 11.31
N VAL A 210 -11.84 5.44 12.12
CA VAL A 210 -11.39 5.84 13.46
C VAL A 210 -10.32 6.91 13.35
N THR A 211 -9.36 6.75 12.44
CA THR A 211 -8.33 7.78 12.16
C THR A 211 -8.98 9.09 11.71
N GLU A 212 -9.93 9.06 10.76
CA GLU A 212 -10.67 10.27 10.31
C GLU A 212 -11.33 11.00 11.49
N MET A 213 -11.92 10.25 12.43
CA MET A 213 -12.57 10.81 13.62
C MET A 213 -11.60 11.51 14.57
N TYR A 214 -10.39 10.98 14.74
CA TYR A 214 -9.40 11.53 15.68
C TYR A 214 -8.47 12.60 15.07
N THR A 215 -8.37 12.69 13.75
CA THR A 215 -7.45 13.63 13.08
C THR A 215 -8.14 14.77 12.34
N SER A 216 -9.46 14.69 12.13
CA SER A 216 -10.20 15.76 11.42
C SER A 216 -10.76 16.80 12.39
N GLU A 217 -10.60 18.08 12.04
CA GLU A 217 -11.17 19.23 12.75
C GLU A 217 -12.71 19.27 12.81
N LYS A 218 -13.39 18.38 12.06
CA LYS A 218 -14.86 18.29 12.01
C LYS A 218 -15.45 17.50 13.17
N TYR A 219 -14.64 16.65 13.81
CA TYR A 219 -15.07 15.84 14.94
C TYR A 219 -14.53 16.46 16.24
N LYS A 220 -15.11 16.03 17.36
CA LYS A 220 -14.77 16.53 18.70
C LYS A 220 -13.62 15.76 19.32
#